data_AF-A0A531MHC3-F1
#
_entry.id   AF-A0A531MHC3-F1
#
_cell.length_a   1.000
_cell.length_b   1.000
_cell.length_c   1.000
_cell.angle_alpha   90.00
_cell.angle_beta   90.00
_cell.angle_gamma   90.00
#
_symmetry.space_group_name_H-M   'P 1'
#
loop_
_entity.id
_entity.type
_entity.pdbx_description
1 polymer ?
#
loop_
_entity_poly.entity_id
_entity_poly.type
_entity_poly.pdbx_seq_one_letter_code
_entity_poly.pdbx_strand_id
1 'polypeptide(L)' 'MSEPASPGQPAVRHANKRGAARLAAVQALYQMDVAGSGVIEITAEYEAFRLGKEVDGALYREADAQWFRAILTG' A
#
# COMPACT_ATOMS: atom_id res chain seq x y z
N MET A 1 12.84 12.46 -30.23
CA MET A 1 13.37 11.16 -30.63
C MET A 1 13.45 10.31 -29.38
N SER A 2 12.56 9.34 -29.20
CA SER A 2 12.62 8.44 -28.04
C SER A 2 13.63 7.35 -28.33
N GLU A 3 14.68 7.26 -27.52
CA GLU A 3 15.65 6.16 -27.58
C GLU A 3 14.95 4.81 -27.34
N PRO A 4 15.33 3.75 -28.08
CA PRO A 4 14.78 2.42 -27.86
C PRO A 4 15.31 1.86 -26.55
N ALA A 5 14.42 1.31 -25.73
CA ALA A 5 14.78 0.64 -24.48
C ALA A 5 15.80 -0.49 -24.74
N SER A 6 16.92 -0.48 -24.01
CA SER A 6 17.99 -1.48 -24.12
C SER A 6 17.52 -2.88 -23.70
N PRO A 7 17.90 -3.95 -24.43
CA PRO A 7 17.54 -5.31 -24.09
C PRO A 7 18.38 -5.77 -22.88
N GLY A 8 17.77 -5.76 -21.69
CA GLY A 8 18.45 -6.21 -20.46
C GLY A 8 17.90 -5.62 -19.16
N GLN A 9 17.00 -4.64 -19.22
CA GLN A 9 16.39 -4.11 -18.01
C GLN A 9 15.30 -5.08 -17.49
N PRO A 10 15.43 -5.61 -16.27
CA PRO A 10 14.42 -6.49 -15.71
C PRO A 10 13.09 -5.75 -15.65
N ALA A 11 12.04 -6.35 -16.21
CA ALA A 11 10.70 -5.76 -16.20
C ALA A 11 10.27 -5.49 -14.75
N VAL A 12 9.89 -4.25 -14.46
CA VAL A 12 9.43 -3.84 -13.12
C VAL A 12 8.20 -4.67 -12.76
N ARG A 13 8.37 -5.61 -11.83
CA ARG A 13 7.27 -6.46 -11.38
C ARG A 13 6.46 -5.73 -10.32
N HIS A 14 5.28 -5.27 -10.68
CA HIS A 14 4.37 -4.63 -9.76
C HIS A 14 3.88 -5.60 -8.67
N ALA A 15 3.66 -5.07 -7.47
CA ALA A 15 3.11 -5.82 -6.35
C ALA A 15 1.67 -6.29 -6.67
N ASN A 16 1.37 -7.54 -6.34
CA ASN A 16 -0.01 -8.06 -6.32
C ASN A 16 -0.80 -7.49 -5.13
N LYS A 17 -2.10 -7.79 -5.02
CA LYS A 17 -2.98 -7.26 -3.96
C LYS A 17 -2.44 -7.49 -2.54
N ARG A 18 -1.82 -8.65 -2.27
CA ARG A 18 -1.19 -8.93 -0.97
C ARG A 18 0.13 -8.20 -0.78
N GLY A 19 0.89 -7.97 -1.85
CA GLY A 19 2.08 -7.12 -1.83
C GLY A 19 1.71 -5.65 -1.53
N ALA A 20 0.66 -5.14 -2.15
CA ALA A 20 0.11 -3.81 -1.86
C ALA A 20 -0.40 -3.71 -0.41
N ALA A 21 -1.13 -4.74 0.07
CA ALA A 21 -1.59 -4.80 1.46
C ALA A 21 -0.43 -4.82 2.48
N ARG A 22 0.68 -5.52 2.19
CA ARG A 22 1.88 -5.48 3.04
C ARG A 22 2.51 -4.10 3.10
N LEU A 23 2.66 -3.42 1.96
CA LEU A 23 3.18 -2.06 1.94
C LEU A 23 2.28 -1.10 2.74
N ALA A 24 0.97 -1.19 2.55
CA ALA A 24 0.01 -0.39 3.30
C ALA A 24 0.07 -0.70 4.81
N ALA A 25 0.24 -1.97 5.21
CA ALA A 25 0.37 -2.35 6.61
C ALA A 25 1.62 -1.73 7.25
N VAL A 26 2.76 -1.72 6.56
CA VAL A 26 3.98 -1.06 7.04
C VAL A 26 3.74 0.44 7.27
N GLN A 27 3.06 1.11 6.34
CA GLN A 27 2.72 2.52 6.48
C GLN A 27 1.76 2.78 7.65
N ALA A 28 0.74 1.94 7.81
CA ALA A 28 -0.23 2.04 8.90
C ALA A 28 0.45 1.83 10.27
N LEU A 29 1.30 0.81 10.41
CA LEU A 29 2.04 0.54 11.64
C LEU A 29 2.97 1.71 12.00
N TYR A 30 3.65 2.29 11.01
CA TYR A 30 4.47 3.48 11.24
C TYR A 30 3.64 4.68 11.69
N GLN A 31 2.49 4.92 11.08
CA GLN A 31 1.59 6.00 11.49
C GLN A 31 1.03 5.78 12.90
N MET A 32 0.68 4.54 13.27
CA MET A 32 0.29 4.20 14.64
C MET A 32 1.40 4.52 15.64
N ASP A 33 2.64 4.15 15.32
CA ASP A 33 3.81 4.37 16.18
C ASP A 33 4.11 5.87 16.37
N VAL A 34 4.10 6.64 15.28
CA VAL A 34 4.45 8.07 15.31
C VAL A 34 3.31 8.97 15.81
N ALA A 35 2.07 8.67 15.43
CA ALA A 35 0.90 9.49 15.78
C ALA A 35 0.16 9.00 17.04
N GLY A 36 0.49 7.81 17.55
CA GLY A 36 -0.21 7.19 18.67
C GLY A 36 -1.63 6.70 18.35
N SER A 37 -1.98 6.57 17.05
CA SER A 37 -3.31 6.13 16.62
C SER A 37 -3.58 4.66 16.94
N GLY A 38 -4.82 4.34 17.29
CA GLY A 38 -5.25 2.96 17.56
C GLY A 38 -5.44 2.12 16.29
N VAL A 39 -5.34 0.79 16.43
CA VAL A 39 -5.50 -0.16 15.30
C VAL A 39 -6.86 -0.05 14.59
N ILE A 40 -7.93 0.27 15.33
CA ILE A 40 -9.27 0.41 14.74
C ILE A 40 -9.36 1.67 13.88
N GLU A 41 -8.84 2.79 14.37
CA GLU A 41 -8.84 4.08 13.68
C GLU A 41 -8.01 4.01 12.40
N ILE A 42 -6.78 3.47 12.48
CA ILE A 42 -5.89 3.38 11.32
C ILE A 42 -6.47 2.45 10.25
N THR A 43 -7.12 1.36 10.66
CA THR A 43 -7.73 0.41 9.73
C THR A 43 -8.85 1.07 8.96
N ALA A 44 -9.73 1.80 9.65
CA ALA A 44 -10.83 2.51 9.02
C ALA A 44 -10.35 3.60 8.06
N GLU A 45 -9.34 4.39 8.44
CA GLU A 45 -8.74 5.41 7.57
C GLU A 45 -8.18 4.80 6.30
N TYR A 46 -7.37 3.74 6.41
CA TYR A 46 -6.71 3.13 5.26
C TYR A 46 -7.73 2.51 4.30
N GLU A 47 -8.74 1.82 4.81
CA GLU A 47 -9.80 1.22 3.97
C GLU A 47 -10.66 2.27 3.27
N ALA A 48 -10.97 3.37 3.95
CA ALA A 48 -11.80 4.42 3.39
C ALA A 48 -11.06 5.27 2.36
N PHE A 49 -9.79 5.60 2.62
CA PHE A 49 -9.10 6.68 1.91
C PHE A 49 -7.78 6.31 1.24
N ARG A 50 -7.21 5.13 1.49
CA ARG A 50 -5.87 4.79 0.97
C ARG A 50 -5.84 3.54 0.09
N LEU A 51 -6.45 2.45 0.52
CA LEU A 51 -6.37 1.17 -0.18
C LEU A 51 -7.12 1.24 -1.53
N GLY A 52 -6.37 1.23 -2.63
CA GLY A 52 -6.94 1.37 -3.98
C GLY A 52 -7.53 2.75 -4.27
N LYS A 53 -7.19 3.77 -3.47
CA LYS A 53 -7.69 5.14 -3.60
C LYS A 53 -6.63 6.07 -4.17
N GLU A 54 -7.07 7.22 -4.66
CA GLU A 54 -6.14 8.30 -5.01
C GLU A 54 -5.74 9.05 -3.74
N VAL A 55 -4.43 9.18 -3.52
CA VAL A 55 -3.84 9.91 -2.40
C VAL A 55 -2.73 10.80 -2.96
N ASP A 56 -2.80 12.10 -2.69
CA ASP A 56 -1.82 13.10 -3.14
C ASP A 56 -1.50 13.03 -4.65
N GLY A 57 -2.53 12.82 -5.48
CA GLY A 57 -2.40 12.72 -6.94
C GLY A 57 -1.82 11.39 -7.45
N ALA A 58 -1.57 10.42 -6.57
CA ALA A 58 -1.16 9.07 -6.95
C ALA A 58 -2.29 8.06 -6.69
N LEU A 59 -2.66 7.29 -7.71
CA LEU A 59 -3.58 6.16 -7.54
C LEU A 59 -2.87 4.99 -6.88
N TYR A 60 -3.26 4.66 -5.66
CA TYR A 60 -2.73 3.50 -4.95
C TYR A 60 -3.29 2.23 -5.57
N ARG A 61 -2.48 1.15 -5.59
CA ARG A 61 -2.95 -0.14 -6.10
C ARG A 61 -4.02 -0.71 -5.18
N GLU A 62 -4.93 -1.49 -5.78
CA GLU A 62 -5.85 -2.33 -5.02
C GLU A 62 -5.08 -3.25 -4.08
N ALA A 63 -5.50 -3.26 -2.82
CA ALA A 63 -4.95 -4.09 -1.76
C ALA A 63 -5.99 -5.11 -1.27
N ASP A 64 -5.52 -6.24 -0.78
CA ASP A 64 -6.35 -7.22 -0.08
C ASP A 64 -6.61 -6.71 1.35
N ALA A 65 -7.79 -6.11 1.58
CA ALA A 65 -8.14 -5.50 2.86
C ALA A 65 -8.20 -6.52 4.02
N GLN A 66 -8.62 -7.76 3.75
CA GLN A 66 -8.63 -8.80 4.77
C GLN A 66 -7.19 -9.17 5.16
N TRP A 67 -6.29 -9.31 4.19
CA TRP A 67 -4.88 -9.56 4.45
C TRP A 67 -4.19 -8.39 5.18
N PHE A 68 -4.52 -7.15 4.82
CA PHE A 68 -4.07 -5.95 5.52
C PHE A 68 -4.48 -5.98 7.00
N ARG A 69 -5.76 -6.21 7.30
CA ARG A 69 -6.26 -6.33 8.68
C ARG A 69 -5.56 -7.43 9.46
N ALA A 70 -5.36 -8.60 8.85
CA ALA A 70 -4.66 -9.72 9.48
C ALA A 70 -3.23 -9.34 9.90
N ILE A 71 -2.49 -8.57 9.08
CA ILE A 71 -1.14 -8.11 9.45
C ILE A 71 -1.18 -7.15 10.64
N LEU A 72 -2.16 -6.25 10.71
CA LEU A 72 -2.27 -5.28 11.79
C LEU A 72 -2.64 -5.90 13.13
N THR A 73 -3.41 -7.01 13.11
CA THR A 73 -3.89 -7.67 14.33
C THR A 73 -3.00 -8.81 14.81
N GLY A 74 -2.06 -9.29 13.98
CA GLY A 74 -1.20 -10.43 14.28
C GLY A 74 -1.80 -11.76 13.84
#